data_AF-A0A7Y4ZGC2-F1
#
_entry.id   AF-A0A7Y4ZGC2-F1
#
_cell.length_a   1.000
_cell.length_b   1.000
_cell.length_c   1.000
_cell.angle_alpha   90.00
_cell.angle_beta   90.00
_cell.angle_gamma   90.00
#
_symmetry.space_group_name_H-M   'P 1'
#
loop_
_entity.id
_entity.type
_entity.pdbx_description
1 polymer ?
#
loop_
_entity_poly.entity_id
_entity_poly.type
_entity_poly.pdbx_seq_one_letter_code
_entity_poly.pdbx_strand_id
1 'polypeptide(L)'
;VRHGVHLPHAMSYAVAGLVRDYRAPGYPDHGPMVPHGVSVIVSAPSVFRATAVTGPARHLEAAALLGADVHGAGPDDAGELLGRHIERLMQRTRVPLGLGALGYTGADLDGLARGAAVQRRLLDNAPMAVDEPRLRELFTGAMRYEGETRS
;
A
#
# COMPACT_ATOMS: atom_id res chain seq x y z
N VAL A 1 20.32 -5.19 -6.12
CA VAL A 1 18.99 -5.72 -5.76
C VAL A 1 18.52 -4.98 -4.53
N ARG A 2 17.49 -4.13 -4.62
CA ARG A 2 16.89 -3.51 -3.42
C ARG A 2 15.67 -4.34 -3.07
N HIS A 3 15.76 -5.06 -1.96
CA HIS A 3 14.78 -6.03 -1.47
C HIS A 3 13.44 -5.34 -1.18
N GLY A 4 12.32 -6.08 -1.16
CA GLY A 4 10.92 -5.60 -1.01
C GLY A 4 10.57 -4.88 0.30
N VAL A 5 11.55 -4.27 0.96
CA VAL A 5 11.47 -3.50 2.21
C VAL A 5 11.73 -2.02 1.89
N HIS A 6 10.82 -1.40 1.15
CA HIS A 6 10.86 0.04 0.80
C HIS A 6 9.58 0.76 1.26
N LEU A 7 9.01 1.64 0.43
CA LEU A 7 7.84 2.48 0.70
C LEU A 7 6.69 1.81 1.49
N PRO A 8 6.16 0.61 1.16
CA PRO A 8 5.06 0.03 1.94
C PRO A 8 5.47 -0.24 3.39
N HIS A 9 6.72 -0.65 3.62
CA HIS A 9 7.27 -0.83 4.96
C HIS A 9 7.49 0.50 5.66
N ALA A 10 8.04 1.51 4.97
CA ALA A 10 8.22 2.85 5.53
C ALA A 10 6.87 3.46 5.99
N MET A 11 5.85 3.38 5.13
CA MET A 11 4.50 3.88 5.41
C MET A 11 3.83 3.10 6.55
N SER A 12 4.10 1.80 6.68
CA SER A 12 3.50 0.95 7.72
C SER A 12 3.76 1.42 9.16
N TYR A 13 4.90 2.07 9.42
CA TYR A 13 5.21 2.60 10.75
C TYR A 13 4.30 3.76 11.14
N ALA A 14 3.96 4.64 10.19
CA ALA A 14 3.02 5.73 10.42
C ALA A 14 1.60 5.18 10.64
N VAL A 15 1.20 4.19 9.84
CA VAL A 15 -0.11 3.51 9.96
C VAL A 15 -0.24 2.76 11.29
N ALA A 16 0.81 2.08 11.75
CA ALA A 16 0.75 1.40 13.04
C ALA A 16 0.82 2.39 14.22
N GLY A 17 1.67 3.42 14.11
CA GLY A 17 1.96 4.35 15.21
C GLY A 17 0.91 5.43 15.44
N LEU A 18 0.09 5.75 14.43
CA LEU A 18 -0.94 6.79 14.51
C LEU A 18 -2.36 6.21 14.55
N VAL A 19 -2.52 4.91 14.80
CA VAL A 19 -3.84 4.29 14.90
C VAL A 19 -4.58 4.80 16.14
N ARG A 20 -5.86 5.16 15.96
CA ARG A 20 -6.71 5.66 17.06
C ARG A 20 -7.57 4.58 17.67
N ASP A 21 -8.37 3.90 16.85
CA ASP A 21 -9.48 3.06 17.34
C ASP A 21 -9.53 1.67 16.70
N TYR A 22 -8.80 1.43 15.61
CA TYR A 22 -8.85 0.16 14.90
C TYR A 22 -8.29 -0.98 15.76
N ARG A 23 -9.03 -2.09 15.81
CA ARG A 23 -8.67 -3.32 16.51
C ARG A 23 -8.83 -4.48 15.54
N ALA A 24 -7.74 -5.17 15.25
CA ALA A 24 -7.77 -6.27 14.30
C ALA A 24 -8.59 -7.46 14.83
N PRO A 25 -9.57 -7.97 14.05
CA PRO A 25 -10.32 -9.17 14.43
C PRO A 25 -9.39 -10.35 14.67
N GLY A 26 -9.61 -11.09 15.77
CA GLY A 26 -8.82 -12.27 16.13
C GLY A 26 -7.48 -11.96 16.81
N TYR A 27 -7.15 -10.69 17.08
CA TYR A 27 -5.98 -10.30 17.88
C TYR A 27 -6.37 -10.03 19.34
N PRO A 28 -5.42 -10.17 20.30
CA PRO A 28 -5.67 -9.86 21.70
C PRO A 28 -6.11 -8.41 21.93
N ASP A 29 -7.03 -8.21 22.88
CA ASP A 29 -7.59 -6.91 23.22
C ASP A 29 -6.65 -6.10 24.16
N HIS A 30 -5.53 -5.62 23.62
CA HIS A 30 -4.54 -4.81 24.35
C HIS A 30 -4.61 -3.30 24.04
N GLY A 31 -5.61 -2.88 23.26
CA GLY A 31 -5.74 -1.51 22.77
C GLY A 31 -5.87 -1.43 21.24
N PRO A 32 -6.03 -0.21 20.70
CA PRO A 32 -5.99 0.05 19.26
C PRO A 32 -4.67 -0.44 18.67
N MET A 33 -4.73 -1.26 17.63
CA MET A 33 -3.54 -1.82 16.98
C MET A 33 -3.83 -2.28 15.54
N VAL A 34 -2.86 -2.07 14.64
CA VAL A 34 -2.88 -2.60 13.28
C VAL A 34 -1.74 -3.62 13.13
N PRO A 35 -1.99 -4.90 12.76
CA PRO A 35 -0.94 -5.89 12.60
C PRO A 35 0.02 -5.45 11.51
N HIS A 36 1.33 -5.66 11.68
CA HIS A 36 2.33 -5.14 10.76
C HIS A 36 2.05 -5.48 9.29
N GLY A 37 1.67 -6.74 8.99
CA GLY A 37 1.30 -7.15 7.64
C GLY A 37 0.13 -6.36 7.05
N VAL A 38 -0.87 -6.01 7.87
CA VAL A 38 -1.99 -5.15 7.49
C VAL A 38 -1.49 -3.73 7.24
N SER A 39 -0.68 -3.16 8.13
CA SER A 39 -0.10 -1.82 7.98
C SER A 39 0.75 -1.67 6.71
N VAL A 40 1.42 -2.74 6.27
CA VAL A 40 2.19 -2.77 5.02
C VAL A 40 1.25 -2.83 3.81
N ILE A 41 0.37 -3.83 3.76
CA ILE A 41 -0.39 -4.16 2.54
C ILE A 41 -1.41 -3.08 2.16
N VAL A 42 -1.99 -2.35 3.13
CA VAL A 42 -2.99 -1.30 2.86
C VAL A 42 -2.46 -0.13 2.03
N SER A 43 -1.13 0.04 1.95
CA SER A 43 -0.49 1.08 1.13
C SER A 43 0.12 0.53 -0.17
N ALA A 44 0.28 -0.79 -0.26
CA ALA A 44 1.04 -1.42 -1.33
C ALA A 44 0.43 -1.18 -2.73
N PRO A 45 -0.89 -1.28 -2.97
CA PRO A 45 -1.46 -0.99 -4.28
C PRO A 45 -1.17 0.42 -4.77
N SER A 46 -1.28 1.43 -3.90
CA SER A 46 -0.96 2.83 -4.28
C SER A 46 0.53 3.00 -4.60
N VAL A 47 1.41 2.38 -3.80
CA VAL A 47 2.85 2.40 -4.05
C VAL A 47 3.18 1.75 -5.39
N PHE A 48 2.66 0.55 -5.68
CA PHE A 48 3.00 -0.17 -6.91
C PHE A 48 2.51 0.54 -8.17
N ARG A 49 1.39 1.26 -8.10
CA ARG A 49 0.97 2.17 -9.19
C ARG A 49 2.01 3.26 -9.42
N ALA A 50 2.47 3.91 -8.36
CA ALA A 50 3.43 5.01 -8.47
C ALA A 50 4.83 4.55 -8.91
N THR A 51 5.26 3.35 -8.50
CA THR A 51 6.61 2.82 -8.84
C THR A 51 6.68 2.10 -10.17
N ALA A 52 5.55 1.83 -10.82
CA ALA A 52 5.50 1.12 -12.11
C ALA A 52 6.41 1.74 -13.17
N VAL A 53 6.46 3.07 -13.24
CA VAL A 53 7.29 3.83 -14.19
C VAL A 53 8.79 3.52 -14.08
N THR A 54 9.26 3.01 -12.94
CA THR A 54 10.67 2.67 -12.69
C THR A 54 11.06 1.27 -13.18
N GLY A 55 10.09 0.46 -13.59
CA GLY A 55 10.31 -0.92 -14.02
C GLY A 55 9.01 -1.61 -14.39
N PRO A 56 8.30 -1.18 -15.44
CA PRO A 56 6.96 -1.67 -15.77
C PRO A 56 6.97 -3.17 -16.11
N ALA A 57 8.00 -3.64 -16.82
CA ALA A 57 8.18 -5.06 -17.12
C ALA A 57 8.21 -5.94 -15.85
N ARG A 58 8.90 -5.48 -14.78
CA ARG A 58 8.92 -6.20 -13.50
C ARG A 58 7.58 -6.18 -12.78
N HIS A 59 6.78 -5.12 -12.96
CA HIS A 59 5.45 -5.03 -12.36
C HIS A 59 4.47 -5.97 -13.07
N LEU A 60 4.53 -6.05 -14.41
CA LEU A 60 3.76 -7.04 -15.19
C LEU A 60 4.17 -8.47 -14.85
N GLU A 61 5.47 -8.75 -14.75
CA GLU A 61 5.98 -10.05 -14.32
C GLU A 61 5.45 -10.41 -12.92
N ALA A 62 5.53 -9.49 -11.95
CA ALA A 62 4.99 -9.71 -10.62
C ALA A 62 3.47 -9.95 -10.65
N ALA A 63 2.71 -9.21 -11.46
CA ALA A 63 1.28 -9.40 -11.61
C ALA A 63 0.96 -10.81 -12.15
N ALA A 64 1.66 -11.24 -13.19
CA ALA A 64 1.52 -12.58 -13.78
C ALA A 64 1.85 -13.69 -12.78
N LEU A 65 2.95 -13.56 -12.02
CA LEU A 65 3.36 -14.52 -10.98
C LEU A 65 2.34 -14.61 -9.82
N LEU A 66 1.64 -13.51 -9.53
CA LEU A 66 0.55 -13.50 -8.56
C LEU A 66 -0.78 -14.03 -9.13
N GLY A 67 -0.84 -14.34 -10.43
CA GLY A 67 -2.00 -14.90 -11.12
C GLY A 67 -2.93 -13.88 -11.77
N ALA A 68 -2.45 -12.65 -12.04
CA ALA A 68 -3.18 -11.69 -12.85
C ALA A 68 -3.13 -12.08 -14.34
N ASP A 69 -4.19 -11.79 -15.09
CA ASP A 69 -4.13 -11.80 -16.55
C ASP A 69 -3.43 -10.54 -17.05
N VAL A 70 -2.34 -10.74 -17.79
CA VAL A 70 -1.50 -9.67 -18.36
C VAL A 70 -1.47 -9.73 -19.90
N HIS A 71 -2.34 -10.53 -20.52
CA HIS A 71 -2.39 -10.64 -21.97
C HIS A 71 -2.74 -9.29 -22.62
N GLY A 72 -1.92 -8.85 -23.57
CA GLY A 72 -2.10 -7.56 -24.26
C GLY A 72 -1.75 -6.31 -23.43
N ALA A 73 -1.26 -6.47 -22.20
CA ALA A 73 -0.88 -5.36 -21.33
C ALA A 73 0.40 -4.66 -21.81
N GLY A 74 0.36 -3.33 -21.89
CA GLY A 74 1.51 -2.48 -22.16
C GLY A 74 2.19 -1.98 -20.88
N PRO A 75 3.34 -1.27 -21.02
CA PRO A 75 4.04 -0.67 -19.89
C PRO A 75 3.18 0.26 -19.03
N ASP A 76 2.25 0.98 -19.64
CA ASP A 76 1.36 1.95 -18.96
C ASP A 76 0.30 1.26 -18.09
N ASP A 77 -0.04 0.00 -18.39
CA ASP A 77 -1.01 -0.79 -17.63
C ASP A 77 -0.39 -1.43 -16.36
N ALA A 78 0.95 -1.50 -16.31
CA ALA A 78 1.68 -2.33 -15.36
C ALA A 78 1.35 -2.01 -13.88
N GLY A 79 1.25 -0.72 -13.55
CA GLY A 79 0.94 -0.27 -12.20
C GLY A 79 -0.48 -0.58 -11.78
N GLU A 80 -1.45 -0.33 -12.67
CA GLU A 80 -2.86 -0.57 -12.38
C GLU A 80 -3.19 -2.06 -12.30
N LEU A 81 -2.62 -2.88 -13.20
CA LEU A 81 -2.82 -4.33 -13.17
C LEU A 81 -2.31 -4.96 -11.88
N LEU A 82 -1.07 -4.63 -11.48
CA LEU A 82 -0.51 -5.16 -10.24
C LEU A 82 -1.28 -4.63 -9.02
N GLY A 83 -1.55 -3.32 -8.97
CA GLY A 83 -2.30 -2.69 -7.87
C GLY A 83 -3.67 -3.33 -7.67
N ARG A 84 -4.46 -3.42 -8.75
CA ARG A 84 -5.80 -4.03 -8.72
C ARG A 84 -5.75 -5.51 -8.36
N HIS A 85 -4.75 -6.25 -8.83
CA HIS A 85 -4.62 -7.67 -8.45
C HIS A 85 -4.32 -7.86 -6.97
N ILE A 86 -3.48 -7.00 -6.38
CA ILE A 86 -3.23 -7.00 -4.94
C ILE A 86 -4.52 -6.66 -4.17
N GLU A 87 -5.31 -5.69 -4.64
CA GLU A 87 -6.61 -5.34 -4.03
C GLU A 87 -7.58 -6.52 -4.02
N ARG A 88 -7.65 -7.29 -5.12
CA ARG A 88 -8.43 -8.54 -5.18
C ARG A 88 -7.96 -9.56 -4.15
N LEU A 89 -6.64 -9.75 -4.02
CA LEU A 89 -6.08 -10.67 -3.03
C LEU A 89 -6.44 -10.21 -1.61
N MET A 90 -6.29 -8.92 -1.31
CA MET A 90 -6.69 -8.32 -0.03
C MET A 90 -8.17 -8.60 0.27
N GLN A 91 -9.06 -8.37 -0.69
CA GLN A 91 -10.50 -8.64 -0.55
C GLN A 91 -10.78 -10.11 -0.27
N ARG A 92 -10.17 -11.03 -1.03
CA ARG A 92 -10.31 -12.49 -0.86
C ARG A 92 -9.83 -12.98 0.50
N THR A 93 -8.80 -12.34 1.05
CA THR A 93 -8.26 -12.65 2.39
C THR A 93 -8.89 -11.82 3.51
N ARG A 94 -9.92 -11.01 3.22
CA ARG A 94 -10.61 -10.12 4.17
C ARG A 94 -9.69 -9.12 4.87
N VAL A 95 -8.62 -8.72 4.18
CA VAL A 95 -7.76 -7.62 4.63
C VAL A 95 -8.48 -6.29 4.34
N PRO A 96 -8.38 -5.29 5.24
CA PRO A 96 -8.97 -3.97 5.03
C PRO A 96 -8.58 -3.34 3.68
N LEU A 97 -9.57 -2.82 2.94
CA LEU A 97 -9.38 -2.21 1.62
C LEU A 97 -9.04 -0.71 1.72
N GLY A 98 -7.80 -0.45 2.13
CA GLY A 98 -7.25 0.89 2.28
C GLY A 98 -7.35 1.46 3.68
N LEU A 99 -6.79 2.66 3.87
CA LEU A 99 -6.62 3.32 5.17
C LEU A 99 -7.94 3.73 5.81
N GLY A 100 -8.96 4.05 5.00
CA GLY A 100 -10.30 4.38 5.50
C GLY A 100 -10.93 3.22 6.27
N ALA A 101 -10.65 1.98 5.88
CA ALA A 101 -11.11 0.79 6.61
C ALA A 101 -10.41 0.59 7.96
N LEU A 102 -9.30 1.30 8.21
CA LEU A 102 -8.62 1.40 9.51
C LEU A 102 -9.04 2.64 10.31
N GLY A 103 -9.99 3.44 9.82
CA GLY A 103 -10.48 4.66 10.51
C GLY A 103 -9.67 5.93 10.24
N TYR A 104 -8.77 5.93 9.26
CA TYR A 104 -8.10 7.14 8.80
C TYR A 104 -9.00 7.97 7.87
N THR A 105 -8.77 9.28 7.86
CA THR A 105 -9.48 10.25 7.02
C THR A 105 -8.49 11.15 6.29
N GLY A 106 -8.99 12.00 5.39
CA GLY A 106 -8.15 12.99 4.71
C GLY A 106 -7.42 13.94 5.66
N ALA A 107 -7.93 14.16 6.88
CA ALA A 107 -7.28 14.98 7.89
C ALA A 107 -5.99 14.34 8.45
N ASP A 108 -5.82 13.04 8.28
CA ASP A 108 -4.68 12.29 8.81
C ASP A 108 -3.48 12.26 7.84
N LEU A 109 -3.69 12.62 6.57
CA LEU A 109 -2.70 12.49 5.50
C LEU A 109 -1.38 13.22 5.81
N ASP A 110 -1.45 14.42 6.39
CA ASP A 110 -0.27 15.19 6.77
C ASP A 110 0.51 14.53 7.92
N GLY A 111 -0.21 13.99 8.91
CA GLY A 111 0.40 13.25 10.02
C GLY A 111 1.07 11.96 9.55
N LEU A 112 0.38 11.22 8.68
CA LEU A 112 0.88 9.99 8.07
C LEU A 112 2.13 10.25 7.22
N ALA A 113 2.10 11.28 6.37
CA ALA A 113 3.24 11.65 5.52
C ALA A 113 4.47 12.01 6.36
N ARG A 114 4.33 12.89 7.36
CA ARG A 114 5.42 13.23 8.30
C ARG A 114 5.93 12.01 9.06
N GLY A 115 5.02 11.17 9.55
CA GLY A 115 5.37 9.95 10.29
C GLY A 115 6.14 8.94 9.44
N ALA A 116 5.88 8.87 8.14
CA ALA A 116 6.62 8.01 7.22
C ALA A 116 7.96 8.63 6.77
N ALA A 117 8.05 9.96 6.70
CA ALA A 117 9.25 10.68 6.25
C ALA A 117 10.49 10.43 7.12
N VAL A 118 10.31 10.08 8.41
CA VAL A 118 11.41 9.75 9.32
C VAL A 118 12.09 8.41 9.00
N GLN A 119 11.44 7.54 8.20
CA GLN A 119 11.93 6.20 7.86
C GLN A 119 12.96 6.23 6.71
N ARG A 120 13.95 7.13 6.79
CA ARG A 120 14.90 7.46 5.71
C ARG A 120 15.52 6.24 5.04
N ARG A 121 16.04 5.29 5.83
CA ARG A 121 16.68 4.07 5.29
C ARG A 121 15.75 3.24 4.39
N LEU A 122 14.45 3.23 4.68
CA LEU A 122 13.46 2.49 3.89
C LEU A 122 12.98 3.28 2.67
N LEU A 123 12.88 4.61 2.81
CA LEU A 123 12.60 5.50 1.68
C LEU A 123 13.74 5.46 0.65
N ASP A 124 14.99 5.45 1.11
CA ASP A 124 16.18 5.37 0.27
C ASP A 124 16.27 4.05 -0.49
N ASN A 125 15.53 3.00 -0.10
CA ASN A 125 15.45 1.74 -0.84
C ASN A 125 14.50 1.80 -2.03
N ALA A 126 13.61 2.80 -2.09
CA ALA A 126 12.65 2.95 -3.17
C ALA A 126 13.36 3.12 -4.53
N PRO A 127 12.74 2.69 -5.64
CA PRO A 127 13.31 2.84 -6.97
C PRO A 127 13.17 4.27 -7.53
N MET A 128 12.64 5.20 -6.74
CA MET A 128 12.48 6.61 -7.09
C MET A 128 12.68 7.49 -5.84
N ALA A 129 12.99 8.77 -6.05
CA ALA A 129 13.04 9.74 -4.96
C ALA A 129 11.63 9.93 -4.36
N VAL A 130 11.56 9.95 -3.03
CA VAL A 130 10.31 10.14 -2.29
C VAL A 130 10.54 11.15 -1.18
N ASP A 131 9.80 12.25 -1.24
CA ASP A 131 9.71 13.28 -0.22
C ASP A 131 8.33 13.23 0.47
N GLU A 132 8.11 14.15 1.42
CA GLU A 132 6.85 14.21 2.18
C GLU A 132 5.62 14.49 1.30
N PRO A 133 5.64 15.43 0.33
CA PRO A 133 4.55 15.58 -0.64
C PRO A 133 4.24 14.29 -1.39
N ARG A 134 5.27 13.56 -1.86
CA ARG A 134 5.08 12.27 -2.52
C ARG A 134 4.47 11.22 -1.59
N LEU A 135 4.88 11.17 -0.32
CA LEU A 135 4.25 10.30 0.68
C LEU A 135 2.78 10.65 0.89
N ARG A 136 2.43 11.94 0.93
CA ARG A 136 1.04 12.39 1.02
C ARG A 136 0.21 11.92 -0.18
N GLU A 137 0.75 11.99 -1.40
CA GLU A 137 0.09 11.44 -2.60
C GLU A 137 -0.14 9.94 -2.48
N LEU A 138 0.87 9.19 -2.03
CA LEU A 138 0.77 7.74 -1.82
C LEU A 138 -0.28 7.38 -0.76
N PHE A 139 -0.35 8.12 0.35
CA PHE A 139 -1.40 7.92 1.36
C PHE A 139 -2.78 8.28 0.80
N THR A 140 -2.88 9.34 0.00
CA THR A 140 -4.14 9.75 -0.65
C THR A 140 -4.65 8.63 -1.57
N GLY A 141 -3.78 8.08 -2.41
CA GLY A 141 -4.11 6.95 -3.28
C GLY A 141 -4.36 5.63 -2.55
N ALA A 142 -4.07 5.54 -1.25
CA ALA A 142 -4.33 4.39 -0.39
C ALA A 142 -5.55 4.56 0.53
N MET A 143 -6.29 5.67 0.42
CA MET A 143 -7.42 5.94 1.29
C MET A 143 -8.54 4.91 1.15
N ARG A 144 -8.85 4.51 -0.08
CA ARG A 144 -9.92 3.56 -0.38
C ARG A 144 -9.62 2.83 -1.68
N TYR A 145 -9.86 1.52 -1.67
CA TYR A 145 -9.84 0.70 -2.87
C TYR A 145 -11.24 0.15 -3.14
N GLU A 146 -11.61 0.10 -4.41
CA GLU A 146 -12.87 -0.53 -4.82
C GLU A 146 -12.62 -2.04 -4.95
N GLY A 147 -13.28 -2.82 -4.11
CA GLY A 147 -13.30 -4.28 -4.27
C GLY A 147 -14.07 -4.67 -5.53
N GLU A 148 -13.88 -5.90 -6.02
CA GLU A 148 -14.74 -6.40 -7.09
C GLU A 148 -16.20 -6.44 -6.60
N THR A 149 -17.09 -5.78 -7.34
CA THR A 149 -18.53 -5.96 -7.21
C THR A 149 -18.83 -7.39 -7.63
N ARG A 150 -19.33 -8.21 -6.71
CA ARG A 150 -19.86 -9.54 -7.08
C ARG A 150 -21.04 -9.34 -8.02
N SER A 151 -20.85 -9.65 -9.30
CA SER A 151 -21.95 -10.00 -10.22
C SER A 151 -22.52 -11.37 -9.89
#